data_AF-O66798-F1
#
_entry.id   AF-O66798-F1
#
_cell.length_a   1.000
_cell.length_b   1.000
_cell.length_c   1.000
_cell.angle_alpha   90.00
_cell.angle_beta   90.00
_cell.angle_gamma   90.00
#
_symmetry.space_group_name_H-M   'P 1'
#
loop_
_entity.id
_entity.type
_entity.pdbx_description
1 polymer ?
#
loop_
_entity_poly.entity_id
_entity_poly.type
_entity_poly.pdbx_seq_one_letter_code
_entity_poly.pdbx_strand_id
1 'polypeptide(L)'
;MVKSDYTRCPICETQKNVNQYIDTYISPFNNQEYKLYECSNCKLQWWEPLKIIPEFYENEVFDSYISFHEGIRSRIGKNHEAFFKYVPKNVKGKLLDIGCGDGVFLREAQKYGFEVWGIDFDKKSVETAKKNLGVKTIYAMSLEEFHKFAKDNNIR
;
A
#
# COMPACT_ATOMS: atom_id res chain seq x y z
N MET A 1 17.05 -19.35 9.25
CA MET A 1 16.79 -17.99 9.75
C MET A 1 17.66 -17.02 8.98
N VAL A 2 17.10 -16.31 8.00
CA VAL A 2 17.86 -15.31 7.22
C VAL A 2 17.91 -14.05 8.09
N LYS A 3 19.08 -13.75 8.65
CA LYS A 3 19.34 -12.42 9.24
C LYS A 3 19.31 -11.44 8.07
N SER A 4 18.24 -10.66 7.92
CA SER A 4 18.23 -9.60 6.90
C SER A 4 19.32 -8.59 7.26
N ASP A 5 20.11 -8.18 6.28
CA ASP A 5 21.22 -7.25 6.44
C ASP A 5 20.63 -5.84 6.60
N TYR A 6 20.18 -5.53 7.82
CA TYR A 6 19.36 -4.39 8.27
C TYR A 6 19.94 -2.98 8.01
N THR A 7 21.04 -2.91 7.29
CA THR A 7 21.78 -1.67 7.06
C THR A 7 22.10 -1.45 5.58
N ARG A 8 21.51 -2.22 4.66
CA ARG A 8 21.61 -1.91 3.24
C ARG A 8 20.49 -0.99 2.80
N CYS A 9 20.84 0.02 1.99
CA CYS A 9 19.85 0.86 1.34
C CYS A 9 18.94 0.01 0.44
N PRO A 10 17.60 0.09 0.59
CA PRO A 10 16.66 -0.68 -0.25
C PRO A 10 16.71 -0.41 -1.76
N ILE A 11 17.37 0.67 -2.18
CA ILE A 11 17.40 1.10 -3.58
C ILE A 11 18.74 0.88 -4.24
N CYS A 12 19.84 1.31 -3.61
CA CYS A 12 21.19 1.22 -4.19
C CYS A 12 22.13 0.29 -3.42
N GLU A 13 21.60 -0.46 -2.45
CA GLU A 13 22.30 -1.50 -1.68
C GLU A 13 23.54 -1.03 -0.90
N THR A 14 23.80 0.28 -0.86
CA THR A 14 24.91 0.85 -0.09
C THR A 14 24.79 0.43 1.37
N GLN A 15 25.82 -0.23 1.88
CA GLN A 15 25.91 -0.67 3.27
C GLN A 15 26.03 0.53 4.21
N LYS A 16 25.34 0.47 5.34
CA LYS A 16 25.43 1.38 6.46
C LYS A 16 25.95 0.68 7.70
N ASN A 17 26.43 1.49 8.64
CA ASN A 17 26.67 1.02 9.99
C ASN A 17 25.34 1.06 10.76
N VAL A 18 25.07 0.03 11.57
CA VAL A 18 23.87 -0.10 12.41
C VAL A 18 23.68 1.07 13.39
N ASN A 19 24.76 1.76 13.76
CA ASN A 19 24.72 2.89 14.68
C ASN A 19 24.62 4.25 13.97
N GLN A 20 24.54 4.28 12.64
CA GLN A 20 24.44 5.51 11.84
C GLN A 20 23.00 5.78 11.38
N TYR A 21 22.05 5.72 12.33
CA TYR A 21 20.70 6.22 12.13
C TYR A 21 20.62 7.71 12.51
N ILE A 22 19.66 8.42 11.94
CA ILE A 22 19.45 9.86 12.15
C ILE A 22 18.26 10.16 13.06
N ASP A 23 17.37 9.19 13.28
CA ASP A 23 16.21 9.34 14.18
C ASP A 23 15.71 7.99 14.69
N THR A 24 14.88 8.00 15.74
CA THR A 24 14.21 6.83 16.30
C THR A 24 12.72 7.10 16.53
N TYR A 25 11.90 6.06 16.35
CA TYR A 25 10.48 6.07 16.67
C TYR A 25 10.13 4.80 17.44
N ILE A 26 9.42 4.92 18.56
CA ILE A 26 8.92 3.77 19.31
C ILE A 26 7.41 3.75 19.17
N SER A 27 6.89 2.68 18.56
CA SER A 27 5.46 2.48 18.40
C SER A 27 4.78 2.34 19.77
N PRO A 28 3.72 3.12 20.05
CA PRO A 28 2.99 3.02 21.31
C PRO A 28 2.10 1.75 21.38
N PHE A 29 1.87 1.07 20.25
CA PHE A 29 0.96 -0.09 20.19
C PHE A 29 1.65 -1.39 20.60
N ASN A 30 2.92 -1.54 20.23
CA ASN A 30 3.66 -2.79 20.39
C ASN A 30 5.11 -2.60 20.85
N ASN A 31 5.48 -1.37 21.24
CA ASN A 31 6.84 -0.98 21.65
C ASN A 31 7.94 -1.32 20.61
N GLN A 32 7.58 -1.51 19.34
CA GLN A 32 8.55 -1.71 18.27
C GLN A 32 9.34 -0.42 18.07
N GLU A 33 10.66 -0.52 18.24
CA GLU A 33 11.60 0.54 17.90
C GLU A 33 11.88 0.51 16.39
N TYR A 34 11.79 1.67 15.76
CA TYR A 34 12.15 1.95 14.39
C TYR A 34 13.31 2.94 14.38
N LYS A 35 14.28 2.72 13.50
CA LYS A 35 15.44 3.59 13.30
C LYS A 35 15.42 4.14 11.89
N LEU A 36 15.53 5.46 11.75
CA LEU A 36 15.58 6.14 10.46
C LEU A 36 17.02 6.19 9.97
N TYR A 37 17.29 5.62 8.81
CA TYR A 37 18.60 5.71 8.15
C TYR A 37 18.50 6.63 6.93
N GLU A 38 19.61 7.26 6.55
CA GLU A 38 19.75 8.01 5.30
C GLU A 38 20.92 7.46 4.48
N CYS A 39 20.70 7.16 3.19
CA CYS A 39 21.74 6.63 2.32
C CYS A 39 22.77 7.71 1.99
N SER A 40 24.06 7.43 2.20
CA SER A 40 25.13 8.37 1.83
C SER A 40 25.25 8.57 0.31
N ASN A 41 24.89 7.55 -0.48
CA ASN A 41 24.97 7.52 -1.94
C ASN A 41 23.74 8.16 -2.60
N CYS A 42 22.54 7.57 -2.43
CA CYS A 42 21.32 8.01 -3.14
C CYS A 42 20.40 8.92 -2.34
N LYS A 43 20.75 9.26 -1.08
CA LYS A 43 19.96 10.11 -0.17
C LYS A 43 18.57 9.59 0.23
N LEU A 44 18.21 8.37 -0.15
CA LEU A 44 17.00 7.72 0.33
C LEU A 44 17.02 7.65 1.86
N GLN A 45 15.91 8.02 2.49
CA GLN A 45 15.66 7.75 3.90
C GLN A 45 14.71 6.56 4.06
N TRP A 46 14.98 5.68 5.03
CA TRP A 46 14.11 4.53 5.32
C TRP A 46 14.12 4.16 6.81
N TRP A 47 12.99 3.67 7.29
CA TRP A 47 12.84 3.15 8.64
C TRP A 47 13.16 1.65 8.68
N GLU A 48 13.87 1.22 9.72
CA GLU A 48 14.13 -0.20 10.02
C GLU A 48 13.65 -0.54 11.44
N PRO A 49 12.83 -1.60 11.63
CA PRO A 49 12.42 -2.54 10.60
C PRO A 49 11.41 -1.97 9.62
N LEU A 50 11.52 -2.34 8.34
CA LEU A 50 10.50 -1.99 7.34
C LEU A 50 9.26 -2.89 7.51
N LYS A 51 8.60 -2.73 8.66
CA LYS A 51 7.44 -3.51 9.07
C LYS A 51 6.25 -2.60 9.29
N ILE A 52 5.14 -2.98 8.65
CA ILE A 52 3.83 -2.41 8.88
C ILE A 52 3.36 -2.80 10.29
N ILE A 53 2.72 -1.88 11.00
CA ILE A 53 2.02 -2.12 12.26
C ILE A 53 0.53 -2.17 11.93
N PRO A 54 -0.10 -3.36 11.86
CA PRO A 54 -1.51 -3.50 11.47
C PRO A 54 -2.46 -2.64 12.31
N GLU A 55 -2.13 -2.44 13.58
CA GLU A 55 -2.90 -1.66 14.54
C GLU A 55 -3.13 -0.21 14.11
N PHE A 56 -2.24 0.38 13.28
CA PHE A 56 -2.47 1.72 12.72
C PHE A 56 -3.68 1.78 11.78
N TYR A 57 -3.98 0.67 11.11
CA TYR A 57 -5.06 0.55 10.14
C TYR A 57 -6.34 0.10 10.84
N GLU A 58 -6.24 -0.91 11.72
CA GLU A 58 -7.40 -1.54 12.33
C GLU A 58 -8.12 -0.68 13.39
N ASN A 59 -7.34 0.08 14.18
CA ASN A 59 -7.85 0.81 15.34
C ASN A 59 -8.33 2.23 15.02
N GLU A 60 -8.48 2.59 13.74
CA GLU A 60 -9.05 3.89 13.33
C GLU A 60 -8.34 5.10 13.97
N VAL A 61 -7.05 4.95 14.27
CA VAL A 61 -6.23 5.93 15.01
C VAL A 61 -6.15 7.26 14.27
N PHE A 62 -6.32 7.24 12.95
CA PHE A 62 -6.44 8.43 12.12
C PHE A 62 -7.85 8.52 11.52
N ASP A 63 -8.47 9.71 11.59
CA ASP A 63 -9.80 10.00 11.04
C ASP A 63 -9.96 9.58 9.56
N SER A 64 -8.85 9.54 8.81
CA SER A 64 -8.84 9.05 7.44
C SER A 64 -9.28 7.60 7.33
N TYR A 65 -8.88 6.71 8.26
CA TYR A 65 -9.27 5.30 8.21
C TYR A 65 -10.75 5.10 8.53
N ILE A 66 -11.33 5.90 9.42
CA ILE A 66 -12.79 5.94 9.62
C ILE A 66 -13.48 6.20 8.28
N SER A 67 -13.00 7.23 7.54
CA SER A 67 -13.59 7.58 6.25
C SER A 67 -13.48 6.45 5.21
N PHE A 68 -12.41 5.65 5.27
CA PHE A 68 -12.20 4.52 4.36
C PHE A 68 -13.09 3.35 4.76
N HIS A 69 -13.16 3.01 6.05
CA HIS A 69 -14.01 1.95 6.57
C HIS A 69 -15.50 2.24 6.33
N GLU A 70 -15.93 3.48 6.50
CA GLU A 70 -17.31 3.90 6.23
C GLU A 70 -17.61 4.07 4.74
N GLY A 71 -16.57 4.17 3.90
CA GLY A 71 -16.71 4.33 2.45
C GLY A 71 -17.34 5.66 2.03
N ILE A 72 -17.24 6.68 2.86
CA ILE A 72 -17.86 8.00 2.65
C ILE A 72 -17.12 8.84 1.61
N ARG A 73 -15.91 8.41 1.20
CA ARG A 73 -15.12 9.13 0.20
C ARG A 73 -15.79 9.05 -1.17
N SER A 74 -16.24 10.20 -1.66
CA SER A 74 -16.92 10.31 -2.95
C SER A 74 -16.00 10.68 -4.12
N ARG A 75 -14.81 11.24 -3.85
CA ARG A 75 -13.89 11.76 -4.86
C ARG A 75 -12.48 11.22 -4.68
N ILE A 76 -11.77 11.04 -5.79
CA ILE A 76 -10.33 10.76 -5.76
C ILE A 76 -9.56 11.93 -5.15
N GLY A 77 -8.45 11.63 -4.48
CA GLY A 77 -7.51 12.65 -4.04
C GLY A 77 -6.81 13.31 -5.23
N LYS A 78 -6.35 14.56 -5.05
CA LYS A 78 -5.64 15.34 -6.09
C LYS A 78 -4.47 14.57 -6.72
N ASN A 79 -3.81 13.72 -5.94
CA ASN A 79 -2.67 12.90 -6.38
C ASN A 79 -3.05 11.88 -7.48
N HIS A 80 -4.32 11.51 -7.61
CA HIS A 80 -4.79 10.56 -8.62
C HIS A 80 -5.30 11.22 -9.91
N GLU A 81 -5.59 12.52 -9.90
CA GLU A 81 -6.17 13.23 -11.04
C GLU A 81 -5.28 13.14 -12.29
N ALA A 82 -3.96 13.19 -12.10
CA ALA A 82 -2.99 13.10 -13.18
C ALA A 82 -3.13 11.79 -13.98
N PHE A 83 -3.38 10.66 -13.31
CA PHE A 83 -3.57 9.38 -13.99
C PHE A 83 -4.73 9.45 -14.97
N PHE A 84 -5.91 9.89 -14.52
CA PHE A 84 -7.11 9.97 -15.37
C PHE A 84 -7.04 11.08 -16.42
N LYS A 85 -6.25 12.12 -16.18
CA LYS A 85 -6.00 13.18 -17.15
C LYS A 85 -5.14 12.71 -18.33
N TYR A 86 -4.12 11.88 -18.06
CA TYR A 86 -3.10 11.54 -19.05
C TYR A 86 -3.20 10.10 -19.59
N VAL A 87 -3.94 9.21 -18.92
CA VAL A 87 -4.17 7.87 -19.45
C VAL A 87 -4.95 7.97 -20.77
N PRO A 88 -4.44 7.41 -21.88
CA PRO A 88 -5.15 7.48 -23.15
C PRO A 88 -6.51 6.79 -23.04
N LYS A 89 -7.59 7.42 -23.52
CA LYS A 89 -8.96 6.91 -23.35
C LYS A 89 -9.21 5.55 -24.02
N ASN A 90 -8.37 5.18 -24.99
CA ASN A 90 -8.39 3.91 -25.69
C ASN A 90 -7.64 2.78 -24.93
N VAL A 91 -6.87 3.11 -23.89
CA VAL A 91 -6.28 2.09 -23.02
C VAL A 91 -7.40 1.48 -22.18
N LYS A 92 -7.55 0.17 -22.31
CA LYS A 92 -8.45 -0.69 -21.55
C LYS A 92 -7.65 -1.92 -21.14
N GLY A 93 -8.13 -2.62 -20.12
CA GLY A 93 -7.52 -3.86 -19.65
C GLY A 93 -7.71 -4.02 -18.14
N LYS A 94 -6.88 -4.89 -17.57
CA LYS A 94 -6.84 -5.11 -16.13
C LYS A 94 -5.97 -4.06 -15.45
N LEU A 95 -6.47 -3.50 -14.37
CA LEU A 95 -5.76 -2.55 -13.52
C LEU A 95 -5.71 -3.12 -12.10
N LEU A 96 -4.50 -3.28 -11.56
CA LEU A 96 -4.28 -3.62 -10.15
C LEU A 96 -3.86 -2.38 -9.38
N ASP A 97 -4.57 -2.08 -8.30
CA ASP A 97 -4.20 -1.03 -7.34
C ASP A 97 -3.70 -1.67 -6.03
N ILE A 98 -2.48 -1.32 -5.62
CA ILE A 98 -1.80 -1.87 -4.43
C ILE A 98 -1.89 -0.83 -3.32
N GLY A 99 -2.53 -1.19 -2.19
CA GLY A 99 -2.96 -0.23 -1.19
C GLY A 99 -4.24 0.49 -1.61
N CYS A 100 -5.22 -0.27 -2.12
CA CYS A 100 -6.42 0.30 -2.76
C CYS A 100 -7.40 0.97 -1.77
N GLY A 101 -7.23 0.77 -0.46
CA GLY A 101 -8.14 1.25 0.58
C GLY A 101 -9.60 0.89 0.27
N ASP A 102 -10.48 1.88 0.42
CA ASP A 102 -11.93 1.77 0.14
C ASP A 102 -12.32 1.72 -1.36
N GLY A 103 -11.33 1.65 -2.26
CA GLY A 103 -11.56 1.48 -3.70
C GLY A 103 -11.99 2.73 -4.46
N VAL A 104 -11.86 3.93 -3.90
CA VAL A 104 -12.24 5.18 -4.60
C VAL A 104 -11.51 5.37 -5.94
N PHE A 105 -10.21 5.06 -5.99
CA PHE A 105 -9.44 5.11 -7.24
C PHE A 105 -9.97 4.08 -8.25
N LEU A 106 -10.18 2.84 -7.81
CA LEU A 106 -10.72 1.76 -8.61
C LEU A 106 -12.11 2.09 -9.17
N ARG A 107 -12.96 2.78 -8.40
CA ARG A 107 -14.29 3.22 -8.86
C ARG A 107 -14.19 4.16 -10.05
N GLU A 108 -13.24 5.10 -10.03
CA GLU A 108 -12.99 5.95 -11.20
C GLU A 108 -12.37 5.14 -12.35
N ALA A 109 -11.45 4.22 -12.08
CA ALA A 109 -10.88 3.34 -13.11
C ALA A 109 -11.95 2.49 -13.81
N GLN A 110 -12.96 1.97 -13.11
CA GLN A 110 -14.09 1.27 -13.72
C GLN A 110 -14.87 2.16 -14.70
N LYS A 111 -15.11 3.43 -14.35
CA LYS A 111 -15.78 4.39 -15.27
C LYS A 111 -14.94 4.65 -16.52
N TYR A 112 -13.63 4.57 -16.40
CA TYR A 112 -12.69 4.63 -17.53
C TYR A 112 -12.58 3.30 -18.28
N GLY A 113 -13.35 2.27 -17.94
CA GLY A 113 -13.44 1.01 -18.67
C GLY A 113 -12.35 -0.01 -18.34
N PHE A 114 -11.67 0.13 -17.19
CA PHE A 114 -10.76 -0.88 -16.69
C PHE A 114 -11.52 -2.01 -15.97
N GLU A 115 -11.05 -3.24 -16.16
CA GLU A 115 -11.34 -4.35 -15.24
C GLU A 115 -10.46 -4.16 -14.00
N VAL A 116 -11.08 -3.84 -12.86
CA VAL A 116 -10.34 -3.45 -11.67
C VAL A 116 -10.05 -4.60 -10.74
N TRP A 117 -8.85 -4.56 -10.18
CA TRP A 117 -8.31 -5.47 -9.17
C TRP A 117 -7.68 -4.62 -8.08
N GLY A 118 -7.73 -5.08 -6.83
CA GLY A 118 -7.18 -4.34 -5.70
C GLY A 118 -6.64 -5.25 -4.61
N ILE A 119 -5.59 -4.79 -3.94
CA ILE A 119 -5.12 -5.40 -2.68
C ILE A 119 -4.88 -4.33 -1.62
N ASP A 120 -5.21 -4.66 -0.38
CA ASP A 120 -4.88 -3.86 0.80
C ASP A 120 -4.71 -4.79 2.01
N PHE A 121 -4.01 -4.35 3.06
CA PHE A 121 -3.93 -5.11 4.31
C PHE A 121 -5.16 -4.89 5.19
N ASP A 122 -5.81 -3.74 5.05
CA ASP A 122 -6.98 -3.37 5.83
C ASP A 122 -8.25 -4.06 5.32
N LYS A 123 -8.65 -5.12 6.05
CA LYS A 123 -9.84 -5.91 5.75
C LYS A 123 -11.12 -5.07 5.72
N LYS A 124 -11.27 -4.07 6.61
CA LYS A 124 -12.49 -3.24 6.66
C LYS A 124 -12.59 -2.41 5.38
N SER A 125 -11.50 -1.75 4.98
CA SER A 125 -11.42 -1.01 3.72
C SER A 125 -11.70 -1.89 2.51
N VAL A 126 -11.12 -3.10 2.45
CA VAL A 126 -11.34 -4.05 1.35
C VAL A 126 -12.81 -4.46 1.24
N GLU A 127 -13.48 -4.78 2.34
CA GLU A 127 -14.90 -5.15 2.31
C GLU A 127 -15.78 -3.97 1.87
N THR A 128 -15.46 -2.76 2.32
CA THR A 128 -16.11 -1.53 1.84
C THR A 128 -15.89 -1.32 0.34
N ALA A 129 -14.67 -1.53 -0.16
CA ALA A 129 -14.36 -1.43 -1.59
C ALA A 129 -15.17 -2.43 -2.41
N LYS A 130 -15.18 -3.71 -2.03
CA LYS A 130 -15.97 -4.76 -2.70
C LYS A 130 -17.44 -4.40 -2.76
N LYS A 131 -18.02 -3.98 -1.63
CA LYS A 131 -19.43 -3.60 -1.53
C LYS A 131 -19.75 -2.42 -2.45
N ASN A 132 -18.93 -1.37 -2.43
CA ASN A 132 -19.17 -0.15 -3.18
C ASN A 132 -19.00 -0.32 -4.70
N LEU A 133 -18.08 -1.19 -5.13
CA LEU A 133 -17.80 -1.41 -6.54
C LEU A 133 -18.55 -2.61 -7.13
N GLY A 134 -19.12 -3.48 -6.30
CA GLY A 134 -19.81 -4.70 -6.73
C GLY A 134 -18.89 -5.73 -7.39
N VAL A 135 -17.62 -5.80 -6.98
CA VAL A 135 -16.60 -6.69 -7.57
C VAL A 135 -16.06 -7.70 -6.56
N LYS A 136 -15.54 -8.82 -7.07
CA LYS A 136 -14.92 -9.90 -6.27
C LYS A 136 -13.39 -9.93 -6.36
N THR A 137 -12.81 -9.05 -7.18
CA THR A 137 -11.39 -9.00 -7.56
C THR A 137 -10.55 -8.10 -6.63
N ILE A 138 -11.05 -7.79 -5.44
CA ILE A 138 -10.34 -7.02 -4.42
C ILE A 138 -10.07 -7.94 -3.23
N TYR A 139 -8.86 -7.93 -2.69
CA TYR A 139 -8.43 -8.90 -1.68
C TYR A 139 -7.69 -8.25 -0.52
N ALA A 140 -7.90 -8.79 0.69
CA ALA A 140 -7.11 -8.43 1.85
C ALA A 140 -5.85 -9.30 1.89
N MET A 141 -4.78 -8.86 1.23
CA MET A 141 -3.57 -9.65 0.97
C MET A 141 -2.34 -8.74 0.86
N SER A 142 -1.17 -9.28 1.21
CA SER A 142 0.12 -8.72 0.82
C SER A 142 0.36 -8.85 -0.70
N LEU A 143 1.32 -8.10 -1.22
CA LEU A 143 1.73 -8.23 -2.62
C LEU A 143 2.30 -9.63 -2.92
N GLU A 144 3.07 -10.19 -1.99
CA GLU A 144 3.65 -11.52 -2.09
C GLU A 144 2.55 -12.60 -2.10
N GLU A 145 1.56 -12.48 -1.20
CA GLU A 145 0.39 -13.36 -1.15
C GLU A 145 -0.41 -13.29 -2.45
N PHE A 146 -0.69 -12.07 -2.93
CA PHE A 146 -1.42 -11.86 -4.17
C PHE A 146 -0.66 -12.42 -5.38
N HIS A 147 0.66 -12.23 -5.43
CA HIS A 147 1.48 -12.77 -6.52
C HIS A 147 1.46 -14.30 -6.55
N LYS A 148 1.50 -14.97 -5.39
CA LYS A 148 1.32 -16.42 -5.30
C LYS A 148 -0.08 -16.82 -5.77
N PHE A 149 -1.12 -16.17 -5.24
CA PHE A 149 -2.50 -16.39 -5.65
C PHE A 149 -2.71 -16.22 -7.16
N ALA A 150 -2.14 -15.17 -7.76
CA ALA A 150 -2.23 -14.88 -9.18
C ALA A 150 -1.59 -15.99 -10.03
N LYS A 151 -0.42 -16.49 -9.62
CA LYS A 151 0.23 -17.64 -10.27
C LYS A 151 -0.63 -18.90 -10.17
N ASP A 152 -1.10 -19.23 -8.98
CA ASP A 152 -1.88 -20.44 -8.72
C ASP A 152 -3.22 -20.44 -9.50
N ASN A 153 -3.76 -19.25 -9.80
CA ASN A 153 -5.03 -19.06 -10.51
C ASN A 153 -4.87 -18.62 -11.97
N ASN A 154 -3.65 -18.62 -12.52
CA ASN A 154 -3.35 -18.18 -13.88
C ASN A 154 -3.88 -16.77 -14.24
N ILE A 155 -3.87 -15.86 -13.26
CA ILE A 155 -4.19 -14.45 -13.46
C ILE A 155 -2.98 -13.78 -14.10
N ARG A 156 -3.16 -13.33 -15.34
CA ARG A 156 -2.16 -12.60 -16.13
C ARG A 156 -2.25 -11.10 -15.90
#